data_AF-A0A5B7G3J1-F1
#
_entry.id   AF-A0A5B7G3J1-F1
#
_cell.length_a   1.000
_cell.length_b   1.000
_cell.length_c   1.000
_cell.angle_alpha   90.00
_cell.angle_beta   90.00
_cell.angle_gamma   90.00
#
_symmetry.space_group_name_H-M   'P 1'
#
loop_
_entity.id
_entity.type
_entity.pdbx_description
1 polymer ?
#
loop_
_entity_poly.entity_id
_entity_poly.type
_entity_poly.pdbx_seq_one_letter_code
_entity_poly.pdbx_strand_id
1 'polypeptide(L)'
;MATKANRVYARCQQYLEEAKGITEKAHTKKAKIKKIQVGDRVYLRRAPSAGTSSKLQPVYTGPFRVIEKVSVFMISNTFIVKTF
;
A
#
# COMPACT_ATOMS: atom_id res chain seq x y z
N MET A 1 33.16 10.08 35.78
CA MET A 1 33.27 8.73 35.17
C MET A 1 31.88 8.10 35.13
N ALA A 2 31.37 7.69 33.97
CA ALA A 2 30.07 7.04 33.89
C ALA A 2 30.14 5.64 34.53
N THR A 3 29.28 5.37 35.51
CA THR A 3 29.22 4.08 36.22
C THR A 3 28.79 2.96 35.25
N LYS A 4 29.23 1.73 35.52
CA LYS A 4 28.88 0.56 34.69
C LYS A 4 27.36 0.39 34.51
N ALA A 5 26.59 0.72 35.55
CA ALA A 5 25.13 0.75 35.54
C ALA A 5 24.56 1.74 34.50
N ASN A 6 25.10 2.94 34.42
CA ASN A 6 24.66 3.94 33.44
C ASN A 6 24.91 3.49 32.00
N ARG A 7 26.00 2.75 31.76
CA ARG A 7 26.30 2.18 30.42
C ARG A 7 25.32 1.07 30.03
N VAL A 8 24.94 0.21 30.97
CA VAL A 8 23.96 -0.86 30.73
C VAL A 8 22.59 -0.25 30.45
N TYR A 9 22.18 0.75 31.24
CA TYR A 9 20.91 1.46 31.05
C TYR A 9 20.83 2.13 29.68
N ALA A 10 21.88 2.84 29.25
CA ALA A 10 21.96 3.46 27.93
C ALA A 10 21.82 2.42 26.80
N ARG A 11 22.44 1.25 26.95
CA ARG A 11 22.34 0.16 25.97
C ARG A 11 20.93 -0.42 25.88
N CYS A 12 20.28 -0.61 27.04
CA CYS A 12 18.88 -1.05 27.09
C CYS A 12 17.94 -0.06 26.43
N GLN A 13 18.15 1.25 26.61
CA GLN A 13 17.36 2.27 25.92
C GLN A 13 17.55 2.22 24.40
N GLN A 14 18.79 2.07 23.92
CA GLN A 14 19.07 1.91 22.49
C GLN A 14 18.32 0.71 21.89
N TYR A 15 18.35 -0.45 22.55
CA TYR A 15 17.61 -1.63 22.07
C TYR A 15 16.09 -1.43 22.05
N LEU A 16 15.53 -0.71 23.03
CA LEU A 16 14.11 -0.40 23.06
C LEU A 16 13.70 0.58 21.94
N GLU A 17 14.53 1.56 21.63
CA GLU A 17 14.29 2.51 20.54
C GLU A 17 14.41 1.85 19.17
N GLU A 18 15.41 0.98 18.96
CA GLU A 18 15.54 0.19 17.73
C GLU A 18 14.34 -0.73 17.52
N ALA A 19 13.89 -1.43 18.57
CA ALA A 19 12.71 -2.29 18.52
C ALA A 19 11.42 -1.50 18.20
N LYS A 20 11.27 -0.29 18.76
CA LYS A 20 10.17 0.63 18.43
C LYS A 20 10.24 1.07 16.97
N GLY A 21 11.41 1.45 16.46
CA GLY A 21 11.57 1.85 15.05
C GLY A 21 11.29 0.71 14.05
N ILE A 22 11.63 -0.54 14.39
CA ILE A 22 11.33 -1.72 13.57
C ILE A 22 9.82 -2.02 13.58
N THR A 23 9.19 -1.98 14.75
CA THR A 23 7.75 -2.20 14.87
C THR A 23 6.96 -1.09 14.18
N GLU A 24 7.35 0.17 14.31
CA GLU A 24 6.75 1.30 13.58
C GLU A 24 6.87 1.13 12.05
N LYS A 25 8.05 0.73 11.54
CA LYS A 25 8.25 0.43 10.09
C LYS A 25 7.41 -0.74 9.61
N ALA A 26 7.28 -1.80 10.42
CA ALA A 26 6.49 -2.98 10.09
C ALA A 26 4.97 -2.71 10.15
N HIS A 27 4.53 -1.88 11.10
CA HIS A 27 3.13 -1.51 11.32
C HIS A 27 2.69 -0.25 10.56
N THR A 28 3.59 0.37 9.78
CA THR A 28 3.20 1.50 8.93
C THR A 28 2.16 1.02 7.90
N LYS A 29 0.91 1.47 8.07
CA LYS A 29 -0.26 1.15 7.23
C LYS A 29 -0.16 1.65 5.78
N LYS A 30 0.99 2.20 5.34
CA LYS A 30 1.37 2.38 3.93
C LYS A 30 1.65 1.01 3.30
N ALA A 31 0.68 0.12 3.46
CA ALA A 31 0.65 -1.25 3.01
C ALA A 31 1.16 -1.30 1.58
N LYS A 32 2.41 -1.79 1.47
CA LYS A 32 3.16 -2.16 0.28
C LYS A 32 2.33 -1.94 -0.98
N ILE A 33 2.53 -0.83 -1.68
CA ILE A 33 2.03 -0.68 -3.06
C ILE A 33 2.56 -1.89 -3.82
N LYS A 34 1.71 -2.91 -3.98
CA LYS A 34 2.09 -4.13 -4.67
C LYS A 34 2.22 -3.75 -6.13
N LYS A 35 3.41 -3.95 -6.68
CA LYS A 35 3.62 -3.81 -8.11
C LYS A 35 2.75 -4.88 -8.77
N ILE A 36 1.69 -4.45 -9.45
CA ILE A 36 0.83 -5.30 -10.27
C ILE A 36 1.72 -6.02 -11.28
N GLN A 37 1.50 -7.31 -11.55
CA GLN A 37 2.20 -8.09 -12.57
C GLN A 37 1.24 -8.51 -13.70
N VAL A 38 1.80 -8.82 -14.87
CA VAL A 38 1.01 -9.42 -15.96
C VAL A 38 0.52 -10.79 -15.50
N GLY A 39 -0.76 -11.07 -15.73
CA GLY A 39 -1.43 -12.28 -15.29
C GLY A 39 -2.19 -12.16 -13.96
N ASP A 40 -1.93 -11.11 -13.17
CA ASP A 40 -2.64 -10.88 -11.90
C ASP A 40 -4.15 -10.65 -12.13
N ARG A 41 -4.96 -11.07 -11.15
CA ARG A 41 -6.39 -10.73 -11.08
C ARG A 41 -6.56 -9.47 -10.23
N VAL A 42 -7.09 -8.42 -10.85
CA VAL A 42 -7.26 -7.11 -10.23
C VAL A 42 -8.71 -6.66 -10.26
N TYR A 43 -9.10 -5.88 -9.27
CA TYR A 43 -10.38 -5.18 -9.23
C TYR A 43 -10.14 -3.71 -9.59
N LEU A 44 -11.00 -3.15 -10.45
CA LEU A 44 -10.94 -1.75 -10.84
C LEU A 44 -11.97 -0.94 -10.09
N ARG A 45 -11.56 0.20 -9.53
CA ARG A 45 -12.48 1.13 -8.87
C ARG A 45 -13.36 1.80 -9.93
N ARG A 46 -14.68 1.75 -9.74
CA ARG A 46 -15.63 2.45 -10.60
C ARG A 46 -15.46 3.97 -10.45
N ALA A 47 -15.43 4.67 -11.58
CA ALA A 47 -15.60 6.11 -11.60
C ALA A 47 -17.07 6.45 -11.29
N PRO A 48 -17.35 7.50 -10.50
CA PRO A 48 -18.71 7.97 -10.30
C PRO A 48 -19.28 8.46 -11.64
N SER A 49 -20.48 7.98 -11.99
CA SER A 49 -21.21 8.45 -13.17
C SER A 49 -22.31 9.41 -12.74
N ALA A 50 -22.41 10.55 -13.41
CA ALA A 50 -23.44 11.55 -13.10
C ALA A 50 -24.85 10.93 -13.26
N GLY A 51 -25.72 11.16 -12.30
CA GLY A 51 -27.10 10.64 -12.31
C GLY A 51 -27.28 9.21 -11.76
N THR A 52 -26.22 8.53 -11.32
CA THR A 52 -26.34 7.20 -10.68
C THR A 52 -26.15 7.28 -9.17
N SER A 53 -27.10 6.77 -8.39
CA SER A 53 -26.98 6.70 -6.92
C SER A 53 -25.88 5.71 -6.51
N SER A 54 -24.89 6.19 -5.77
CA SER A 54 -23.73 5.41 -5.31
C SER A 54 -24.01 4.59 -4.04
N LYS A 55 -25.15 4.81 -3.38
CA LYS A 55 -25.40 4.38 -2.00
C LYS A 55 -25.46 2.85 -1.81
N LEU A 56 -25.65 2.08 -2.89
CA LEU A 56 -25.74 0.61 -2.89
C LEU A 56 -25.05 -0.04 -4.10
N GLN A 57 -24.15 0.66 -4.78
CA GLN A 57 -23.42 0.11 -5.92
C GLN A 57 -22.03 -0.37 -5.49
N PRO A 58 -21.53 -1.50 -6.04
CA PRO A 58 -20.19 -1.96 -5.73
C PRO A 58 -19.15 -0.92 -6.19
N VAL A 59 -18.24 -0.58 -5.27
CA VAL A 59 -17.16 0.39 -5.52
C VAL A 59 -16.15 -0.12 -6.53
N TYR A 60 -16.02 -1.45 -6.63
CA TYR A 60 -15.07 -2.12 -7.50
C TYR A 60 -15.77 -3.06 -8.49
N THR A 61 -15.13 -3.27 -9.63
CA THR A 61 -15.57 -4.19 -10.70
C THR A 61 -14.46 -5.19 -11.00
N GLY A 62 -14.83 -6.40 -11.41
CA GLY A 62 -13.88 -7.47 -11.73
C GLY A 62 -14.24 -8.78 -11.03
N PRO A 63 -13.39 -9.81 -11.14
CA PRO A 63 -11.94 -9.71 -11.36
C PRO A 63 -11.54 -9.61 -12.84
N PHE A 64 -10.58 -8.73 -13.14
CA PHE A 64 -9.96 -8.59 -14.47
C PHE A 64 -8.55 -9.18 -14.46
N ARG A 65 -8.09 -9.69 -15.61
CA ARG A 65 -6.71 -10.19 -15.76
C ARG A 65 -5.84 -9.12 -16.41
N VAL A 66 -4.67 -8.86 -15.84
CA VAL A 66 -3.70 -7.92 -16.42
C VAL A 66 -3.01 -8.58 -17.61
N ILE A 67 -3.14 -8.00 -18.80
CA ILE A 67 -2.54 -8.53 -20.03
C ILE A 67 -1.21 -7.86 -20.33
N GLU A 68 -1.13 -6.55 -20.15
CA GLU A 68 0.05 -5.76 -20.49
C GLU A 68 0.18 -4.54 -19.55
N LYS A 69 1.41 -4.10 -19.32
CA LYS A 69 1.71 -2.88 -18.57
C LYS A 69 2.15 -1.78 -19.54
N VAL A 70 1.31 -0.78 -19.73
CA VAL A 70 1.70 0.44 -20.44
C VAL A 70 2.38 1.37 -19.44
N SER A 71 3.64 1.75 -19.68
CA SER A 71 4.40 2.59 -18.75
C SER A 71 3.85 4.04 -18.72
N VAL A 72 3.37 4.43 -17.53
CA VAL A 72 3.15 5.76 -16.94
C VAL A 72 3.20 6.98 -17.89
N PHE A 73 2.03 7.48 -18.28
CA PHE A 73 1.81 8.92 -18.35
C PHE A 73 0.68 9.30 -17.38
N MET A 74 0.97 10.29 -16.56
CA MET A 74 0.19 10.71 -15.40
C MET A 74 -1.10 11.40 -15.86
N ILE A 75 -2.21 10.66 -15.97
CA ILE A 75 -3.56 11.22 -15.96
C ILE A 75 -4.37 10.36 -14.98
N SER A 76 -4.67 10.96 -13.83
CA SER A 76 -5.76 10.60 -12.91
C SER A 76 -6.38 9.20 -13.08
N ASN A 77 -5.98 8.27 -12.20
CA ASN A 77 -6.78 7.11 -11.77
C ASN A 77 -7.38 6.17 -12.84
N THR A 78 -6.84 6.11 -14.05
CA THR A 78 -7.38 5.22 -15.09
C THR A 78 -6.28 4.31 -15.64
N PHE A 79 -6.11 3.14 -15.03
CA PHE A 79 -5.42 2.03 -15.70
C PHE A 79 -6.31 1.58 -16.85
N ILE A 80 -5.87 1.81 -18.09
CA ILE A 80 -6.53 1.24 -19.27
C ILE A 80 -6.22 -0.26 -19.25
N VAL A 81 -7.11 -1.03 -18.63
CA VAL A 81 -7.08 -2.49 -18.75
C VAL A 81 -7.85 -2.83 -20.02
N LYS A 82 -7.12 -3.16 -21.09
CA LYS A 82 -7.72 -3.68 -22.32
C LYS A 82 -8.44 -4.98 -21.97
N THR A 83 -9.77 -4.94 -22.01
CA THR A 83 -10.66 -6.07 -21.73
C THR A 83 -11.28 -6.52 -23.05
N PHE A 84 -11.41 -7.83 -23.25
CA PHE A 84 -12.21 -8.45 -24.31
C PHE A 84 -13.55 -8.87 -23.72
#